data_AF-A0A3L9Y7T6-F1
#
_entry.id   AF-A0A3L9Y7T6-F1
#
_cell.length_a   1.000
_cell.length_b   1.000
_cell.length_c   1.000
_cell.angle_alpha   90.00
_cell.angle_beta   90.00
_cell.angle_gamma   90.00
#
_symmetry.space_group_name_H-M   'P 1'
#
loop_
_entity.id
_entity.type
_entity.pdbx_description
1 polymer ?
#
loop_
_entity_poly.entity_id
_entity_poly.type
_entity_poly.pdbx_seq_one_letter_code
_entity_poly.pdbx_strand_id
1 'polypeptide(L)'
;MLFEVDTDEVSAPVQPPVSQRPKPEPRTLHVPAQEWEEWSAIVCCAKMAESKPGEVVGVPVVEHGGYLHCAFSAMYGGRSGNNVVDAWQLIPADLYEGQTWTYHPLDFSVRERGDYTGLRVSVRGSHVVCTKPVSVVRTYPTIRPISMQDALKYDDSARSYGWRAMGFRGAKRSWKLLHGHPVAVYHGADEVEDGSTAVLLWKYKGRILDYYLGSPEFLENLQDFQETSVSSVRTEVLCKPQTVPLQAALF
;
A
#
# COMPACT_ATOMS: atom_id res chain seq x y z
N MET A 1 -43.01 11.50 55.75
CA MET A 1 -42.04 11.77 54.66
C MET A 1 -41.36 10.43 54.37
N LEU A 2 -41.77 9.72 53.30
CA LEU A 2 -41.26 9.84 51.90
C LEU A 2 -39.95 9.02 51.78
N PHE A 3 -39.81 7.86 51.13
CA PHE A 3 -40.58 7.13 50.11
C PHE A 3 -40.27 5.62 50.21
N GLU A 4 -41.25 4.74 49.94
CA GLU A 4 -41.00 3.38 49.44
C GLU A 4 -40.60 3.50 47.96
N VAL A 5 -39.49 2.85 47.58
CA VAL A 5 -39.09 2.75 46.17
C VAL A 5 -39.54 1.39 45.67
N ASP A 6 -40.69 1.38 44.99
CA ASP A 6 -41.06 0.31 44.07
C ASP A 6 -40.00 0.23 42.98
N THR A 7 -39.15 -0.79 43.05
CA THR A 7 -38.37 -1.23 41.89
C THR A 7 -39.27 -2.13 41.05
N ASP A 8 -40.09 -1.50 40.20
CA ASP A 8 -40.56 -2.16 38.99
C ASP A 8 -39.34 -2.46 38.13
N GLU A 9 -38.86 -3.71 38.19
CA GLU A 9 -37.99 -4.28 37.16
C GLU A 9 -38.79 -4.32 35.85
N VAL A 10 -38.78 -3.20 35.13
CA VAL A 10 -39.10 -3.18 33.70
C VAL A 10 -38.01 -3.97 33.00
N SER A 11 -38.25 -5.28 32.90
CA SER A 11 -37.49 -6.20 32.06
C SER A 11 -37.53 -5.64 30.63
N ALA A 12 -36.49 -4.89 30.27
CA ALA A 12 -36.29 -4.47 28.90
C ALA A 12 -36.25 -5.74 28.05
N PRO A 13 -37.03 -5.82 26.94
CA PRO A 13 -37.00 -6.99 26.10
C PRO A 13 -35.57 -7.19 25.62
N VAL A 14 -34.94 -8.27 26.10
CA VAL A 14 -33.65 -8.76 25.63
C VAL A 14 -33.84 -8.99 24.14
N GLN A 15 -33.31 -8.08 23.32
CA GLN A 15 -33.33 -8.26 21.88
C GLN A 15 -32.69 -9.62 21.59
N PRO A 16 -33.31 -10.47 20.76
CA PRO A 16 -32.71 -11.74 20.40
C PRO A 16 -31.30 -11.47 19.85
N PRO A 17 -30.30 -12.29 20.20
CA PRO A 17 -28.97 -12.14 19.64
C PRO A 17 -29.11 -12.15 18.12
N VAL A 18 -28.64 -11.07 17.49
CA VAL A 18 -28.58 -10.94 16.04
C VAL A 18 -28.00 -12.25 15.52
N SER A 19 -28.78 -12.96 14.69
CA SER A 19 -28.35 -14.20 14.08
C SER A 19 -26.98 -13.94 13.45
N GLN A 20 -25.94 -14.53 14.05
CA GLN A 20 -24.55 -14.41 13.59
C GLN A 20 -24.48 -15.11 12.24
N ARG A 21 -24.86 -14.41 11.18
CA ARG A 21 -24.57 -14.84 9.83
C ARG A 21 -23.06 -14.99 9.78
N PRO A 22 -22.52 -16.15 9.36
CA PRO A 22 -21.08 -16.32 9.27
C PRO A 22 -20.51 -15.20 8.41
N LYS A 23 -19.58 -14.44 9.01
CA LYS A 23 -18.91 -13.32 8.34
C LYS A 23 -18.37 -13.82 6.99
N PRO A 24 -18.75 -13.19 5.87
CA PRO A 24 -18.24 -13.61 4.57
C PRO A 24 -16.72 -13.49 4.56
N GLU A 25 -16.02 -14.57 4.20
CA GLU A 25 -14.57 -14.54 4.07
C GLU A 25 -14.19 -13.58 2.93
N PRO A 26 -13.26 -12.63 3.16
CA PRO A 26 -12.85 -11.70 2.14
C PRO A 26 -12.15 -12.43 1.00
N ARG A 27 -12.53 -12.12 -0.24
CA ARG A 27 -11.74 -12.56 -1.40
C ARG A 27 -10.42 -11.80 -1.39
N THR A 28 -9.30 -12.50 -1.44
CA THR A 28 -7.98 -11.87 -1.57
C THR A 28 -7.75 -11.41 -3.01
N LEU A 29 -7.40 -10.14 -3.20
CA LEU A 29 -6.90 -9.59 -4.45
C LEU A 29 -5.46 -9.16 -4.28
N HIS A 30 -4.60 -9.61 -5.19
CA HIS A 30 -3.20 -9.23 -5.22
C HIS A 30 -3.00 -8.12 -6.24
N VAL A 31 -2.55 -6.95 -5.78
CA VAL A 31 -2.34 -5.78 -6.64
C VAL A 31 -0.88 -5.38 -6.66
N PRO A 32 -0.31 -5.06 -7.84
CA PRO A 32 1.07 -4.59 -7.94
C PRO A 32 1.35 -3.36 -7.07
N ALA A 33 2.58 -3.22 -6.61
CA ALA A 33 3.00 -2.10 -5.76
C ALA A 33 2.65 -0.71 -6.32
N GLN A 34 2.71 -0.53 -7.64
CA GLN A 34 2.41 0.75 -8.28
C GLN A 34 0.92 1.15 -8.26
N GLU A 35 0.01 0.19 -8.08
CA GLU A 35 -1.44 0.44 -7.99
C GLU A 35 -1.90 0.66 -6.55
N TRP A 36 -1.03 0.36 -5.57
CA TRP A 36 -1.35 0.47 -4.15
C TRP A 36 -1.84 1.86 -3.72
N GLU A 37 -1.22 2.93 -4.25
CA GLU A 37 -1.59 4.30 -3.90
C GLU A 37 -3.06 4.58 -4.27
N GLU A 38 -3.53 4.05 -5.41
CA GLU A 38 -4.92 4.20 -5.87
C GLU A 38 -5.89 3.46 -4.94
N TRP A 39 -5.54 2.24 -4.52
CA TRP A 39 -6.33 1.49 -3.54
C TRP A 39 -6.35 2.12 -2.15
N SER A 40 -5.23 2.66 -1.68
CA SER A 40 -5.18 3.33 -0.38
C SER A 40 -5.92 4.68 -0.38
N ALA A 41 -6.03 5.33 -1.54
CA ALA A 41 -6.70 6.63 -1.66
C ALA A 41 -8.24 6.51 -1.59
N ILE A 42 -8.80 5.32 -1.79
CA ILE A 42 -10.25 5.08 -1.72
C ILE A 42 -10.75 4.72 -0.31
N VAL A 43 -9.89 4.83 0.70
CA VAL A 43 -10.27 4.61 2.10
C VAL A 43 -11.21 5.72 2.57
N CYS A 44 -12.44 5.36 2.94
CA CYS A 44 -13.53 6.30 3.20
C CYS A 44 -13.80 6.54 4.70
N CYS A 45 -12.99 6.01 5.63
CA CYS A 45 -13.25 6.05 7.08
C CYS A 45 -13.58 7.45 7.59
N ALA A 46 -12.83 8.47 7.16
CA ALA A 46 -13.05 9.86 7.56
C ALA A 46 -14.43 10.37 7.13
N LYS A 47 -14.81 10.14 5.87
CA LYS A 47 -16.14 10.53 5.36
C LYS A 47 -17.27 9.82 6.08
N MET A 48 -17.09 8.54 6.42
CA MET A 48 -18.09 7.78 7.16
C MET A 48 -18.23 8.32 8.59
N ALA A 49 -17.12 8.66 9.24
CA ALA A 49 -17.12 9.22 10.60
C ALA A 49 -17.79 10.60 10.70
N GLU A 50 -17.72 11.40 9.63
CA GLU A 50 -18.35 12.73 9.55
C GLU A 50 -19.84 12.69 9.16
N SER A 51 -20.34 11.53 8.72
CA SER A 51 -21.71 11.40 8.21
C SER A 51 -22.76 11.42 9.30
N LYS A 52 -23.95 11.91 8.97
CA LYS A 52 -25.08 11.87 9.89
C LYS A 52 -25.70 10.47 9.93
N PRO A 53 -26.23 10.05 11.09
CA PRO A 53 -27.07 8.86 11.20
C PRO A 53 -28.12 8.79 10.09
N GLY A 54 -28.14 7.69 9.33
CA GLY A 54 -29.12 7.45 8.27
C GLY A 54 -28.78 8.05 6.90
N GLU A 55 -27.67 8.77 6.78
CA GLU A 55 -27.21 9.35 5.51
C GLU A 55 -26.58 8.30 4.57
N VAL A 56 -26.81 8.45 3.26
CA VAL A 56 -26.10 7.69 2.23
C VAL A 56 -24.82 8.43 1.88
N VAL A 57 -23.69 7.92 2.35
CA VAL A 57 -22.39 8.60 2.25
C VAL A 57 -21.80 8.46 0.85
N GLY A 58 -21.30 9.57 0.29
CA GLY A 58 -20.55 9.59 -0.97
C GLY A 58 -19.12 9.06 -0.79
N VAL A 59 -18.79 7.90 -1.39
CA VAL A 59 -17.50 7.23 -1.20
C VAL A 59 -16.58 7.37 -2.43
N PRO A 60 -15.25 7.52 -2.23
CA PRO A 60 -14.29 7.33 -3.30
C PRO A 60 -14.27 5.86 -3.75
N VAL A 61 -13.94 5.62 -5.02
CA VAL A 61 -13.96 4.29 -5.63
C VAL A 61 -12.81 4.06 -6.59
N VAL A 62 -12.45 2.79 -6.77
CA VAL A 62 -11.57 2.30 -7.84
C VAL A 62 -12.29 1.21 -8.62
N GLU A 63 -12.01 1.14 -9.93
CA GLU A 63 -12.50 0.05 -10.78
C GLU A 63 -11.44 -1.04 -10.90
N HIS A 64 -11.84 -2.29 -10.66
CA HIS A 64 -10.96 -3.45 -10.82
C HIS A 64 -11.77 -4.70 -11.19
N GLY A 65 -11.34 -5.44 -12.20
CA GLY A 65 -12.02 -6.67 -12.64
C GLY A 65 -13.47 -6.46 -13.06
N GLY A 66 -13.81 -5.29 -13.60
CA GLY A 66 -15.18 -4.94 -14.03
C GLY A 66 -16.13 -4.50 -12.90
N TYR A 67 -15.63 -4.31 -11.68
CA TYR A 67 -16.43 -3.84 -10.55
C TYR A 67 -15.83 -2.62 -9.88
N LEU A 68 -16.71 -1.79 -9.30
CA LEU A 68 -16.31 -0.71 -8.41
C LEU A 68 -16.06 -1.25 -7.01
N HIS A 69 -15.07 -0.66 -6.34
CA HIS A 69 -14.72 -0.99 -4.96
C HIS A 69 -14.59 0.29 -4.13
N CYS A 70 -15.01 0.24 -2.87
CA CYS A 70 -14.68 1.24 -1.86
C CYS A 70 -13.95 0.57 -0.69
N ALA A 71 -13.13 1.32 0.04
CA ALA A 71 -12.33 0.80 1.14
C ALA A 71 -12.71 1.42 2.48
N PHE A 72 -12.71 0.62 3.54
CA PHE A 72 -13.06 1.03 4.90
C PHE A 72 -11.90 0.94 5.88
N SER A 73 -10.77 0.40 5.46
CA SER A 73 -9.53 0.42 6.21
C SER A 73 -8.33 0.33 5.26
N ALA A 74 -7.19 0.85 5.70
CA ALA A 74 -5.90 0.48 5.16
C ALA A 74 -4.95 0.24 6.32
N MET A 75 -4.37 -0.95 6.36
CA MET A 75 -3.25 -1.28 7.21
C MET A 75 -1.98 -1.03 6.41
N TYR A 76 -1.21 -0.05 6.87
CA TYR A 76 0.16 0.14 6.42
C TYR A 76 1.02 -0.71 7.34
N GLY A 77 1.54 -1.82 6.83
CA GLY A 77 2.26 -2.83 7.59
C GLY A 77 3.52 -2.33 8.28
N GLY A 78 3.89 -1.05 8.21
CA GLY A 78 5.03 -0.50 8.93
C GLY A 78 6.27 -1.37 8.78
N ARG A 79 6.87 -1.77 9.91
CA ARG A 79 7.98 -2.73 9.96
C ARG A 79 7.57 -4.20 9.81
N SER A 80 6.28 -4.55 9.89
CA SER A 80 5.78 -5.92 9.69
C SER A 80 5.46 -6.26 8.22
N GLY A 81 5.53 -5.28 7.31
CA GLY A 81 5.67 -5.50 5.88
C GLY A 81 4.44 -5.98 5.11
N ASN A 82 3.26 -6.09 5.72
CA ASN A 82 2.02 -6.41 4.99
C ASN A 82 1.11 -5.18 4.90
N ASN A 83 1.02 -4.62 3.69
CA ASN A 83 0.08 -3.58 3.35
C ASN A 83 -1.24 -4.22 2.86
N VAL A 84 -2.32 -4.01 3.60
CA VAL A 84 -3.65 -4.58 3.31
C VAL A 84 -4.72 -3.51 3.34
N VAL A 85 -5.59 -3.49 2.33
CA VAL A 85 -6.76 -2.61 2.26
C VAL A 85 -8.00 -3.50 2.36
N ASP A 86 -8.86 -3.23 3.34
CA ASP A 86 -10.14 -3.90 3.45
C ASP A 86 -11.19 -3.12 2.66
N ALA A 87 -11.65 -3.73 1.57
CA ALA A 87 -12.55 -3.14 0.60
C ALA A 87 -13.81 -3.99 0.39
N TRP A 88 -14.84 -3.38 -0.18
CA TRP A 88 -16.07 -4.06 -0.58
C TRP A 88 -16.35 -3.81 -2.05
N GLN A 89 -16.76 -4.87 -2.74
CA GLN A 89 -17.31 -4.79 -4.09
C GLN A 89 -18.67 -4.09 -4.05
N LEU A 90 -18.87 -3.13 -4.96
CA LEU A 90 -20.10 -2.36 -5.10
C LEU A 90 -20.93 -2.86 -6.27
N ILE A 91 -22.25 -2.96 -6.08
CA ILE A 91 -23.21 -3.19 -7.16
C ILE A 91 -24.35 -2.17 -7.11
N PRO A 92 -25.05 -1.93 -8.24
CA PRO A 92 -26.30 -1.19 -8.27
C PRO A 92 -27.33 -1.73 -7.27
N ALA A 93 -28.06 -0.84 -6.58
CA ALA A 93 -28.97 -1.22 -5.50
C ALA A 93 -30.13 -2.12 -5.95
N ASP A 94 -30.55 -2.02 -7.21
CA ASP A 94 -31.58 -2.83 -7.86
C ASP A 94 -31.16 -4.29 -8.06
N LEU A 95 -29.86 -4.58 -8.06
CA LEU A 95 -29.32 -5.94 -8.21
C LEU A 95 -29.03 -6.63 -6.87
N TYR A 96 -29.26 -5.96 -5.73
CA TYR A 96 -28.95 -6.51 -4.42
C TYR A 96 -30.18 -7.14 -3.76
N GLU A 97 -30.13 -8.46 -3.56
CA GLU A 97 -31.26 -9.24 -2.99
C GLU A 97 -31.25 -9.31 -1.45
N GLY A 98 -30.28 -8.67 -0.79
CA GLY A 98 -30.11 -8.72 0.67
C GLY A 98 -30.76 -7.55 1.43
N GLN A 99 -30.73 -7.63 2.76
CA GLN A 99 -31.13 -6.50 3.61
C GLN A 99 -30.13 -5.34 3.44
N THR A 100 -30.66 -4.15 3.13
CA THR A 100 -29.85 -2.93 3.00
C THR A 100 -29.97 -2.06 4.23
N TRP A 101 -28.93 -1.27 4.50
CA TRP A 101 -28.89 -0.35 5.64
C TRP A 101 -28.04 0.89 5.32
N THR A 102 -28.07 1.89 6.22
CA THR A 102 -27.30 3.15 6.14
C THR A 102 -26.38 3.26 7.33
N TYR A 103 -25.24 3.92 7.16
CA TYR A 103 -24.21 3.94 8.19
C TYR A 103 -24.72 4.54 9.50
N HIS A 104 -24.50 3.78 10.57
CA HIS A 104 -24.64 4.24 11.94
C HIS A 104 -23.47 3.64 12.75
N PRO A 105 -22.63 4.46 13.39
CA PRO A 105 -21.39 3.97 14.00
C PRO A 105 -21.63 3.01 15.17
N LEU A 106 -22.79 3.13 15.83
CA LEU A 106 -23.14 2.39 17.05
C LEU A 106 -24.33 1.44 16.89
N ASP A 107 -24.85 1.26 15.67
CA ASP A 107 -25.94 0.30 15.44
C ASP A 107 -25.38 -1.05 15.00
N PHE A 108 -25.33 -1.99 15.95
CA PHE A 108 -24.92 -3.38 15.73
C PHE A 108 -26.13 -4.34 15.72
N SER A 109 -27.36 -3.82 15.77
CA SER A 109 -28.57 -4.66 15.72
C SER A 109 -28.80 -5.24 14.31
N VAL A 110 -28.23 -4.60 13.29
CA VAL A 110 -28.40 -4.96 11.87
C VAL A 110 -27.19 -5.68 11.28
N ARG A 111 -26.01 -5.59 11.92
CA ARG A 111 -24.75 -6.14 11.38
C ARG A 111 -23.73 -6.45 12.45
N GLU A 112 -22.77 -7.29 12.10
CA GLU A 112 -21.56 -7.50 12.88
C GLU A 112 -20.60 -6.29 12.79
N ARG A 113 -19.72 -6.16 13.78
CA ARG A 113 -18.69 -5.11 13.76
C ARG A 113 -17.72 -5.35 12.61
N GLY A 114 -17.60 -4.37 11.72
CA GLY A 114 -16.66 -4.43 10.58
C GLY A 114 -17.18 -5.18 9.35
N ASP A 115 -18.43 -5.68 9.37
CA ASP A 115 -19.09 -6.10 8.15
C ASP A 115 -19.84 -4.91 7.52
N TYR A 116 -19.51 -4.59 6.28
CA TYR A 116 -20.16 -3.52 5.51
C TYR A 116 -21.13 -4.07 4.46
N THR A 117 -21.38 -5.37 4.43
CA THR A 117 -22.33 -5.99 3.49
C THR A 117 -23.74 -5.43 3.67
N GLY A 118 -24.40 -5.04 2.58
CA GLY A 118 -25.71 -4.39 2.58
C GLY A 118 -25.66 -2.87 2.84
N LEU A 119 -24.49 -2.29 3.12
CA LEU A 119 -24.35 -0.85 3.33
C LEU A 119 -24.62 -0.09 2.02
N ARG A 120 -25.56 0.85 2.08
CA ARG A 120 -25.84 1.80 0.99
C ARG A 120 -24.85 2.95 1.01
N VAL A 121 -24.24 3.21 -0.13
CA VAL A 121 -23.32 4.34 -0.36
C VAL A 121 -23.66 5.01 -1.69
N SER A 122 -23.14 6.21 -1.91
CA SER A 122 -23.28 6.94 -3.16
C SER A 122 -21.97 7.00 -3.92
N VAL A 123 -22.04 6.75 -5.22
CA VAL A 123 -20.91 6.92 -6.15
C VAL A 123 -21.38 7.83 -7.28
N ARG A 124 -20.77 9.03 -7.35
CA ARG A 124 -21.11 10.06 -8.36
C ARG A 124 -22.62 10.37 -8.43
N GLY A 125 -23.31 10.34 -7.29
CA GLY A 125 -24.75 10.59 -7.18
C GLY A 125 -25.64 9.35 -7.33
N SER A 126 -25.09 8.22 -7.77
CA SER A 126 -25.84 6.97 -7.91
C SER A 126 -25.77 6.13 -6.63
N HIS A 127 -26.91 5.55 -6.23
CA HIS A 127 -26.99 4.67 -5.07
C HIS A 127 -26.47 3.27 -5.41
N VAL A 128 -25.51 2.79 -4.63
CA VAL A 128 -24.91 1.46 -4.77
C VAL A 128 -24.81 0.79 -3.40
N VAL A 129 -24.62 -0.52 -3.40
CA VAL A 129 -24.59 -1.35 -2.18
C VAL A 129 -23.27 -2.11 -2.10
N CYS A 130 -22.69 -2.15 -0.90
CA CYS A 130 -21.54 -2.99 -0.57
C CYS A 130 -21.97 -4.45 -0.47
N THR A 131 -21.31 -5.35 -1.20
CA THR A 131 -21.80 -6.73 -1.36
C THR A 131 -20.86 -7.82 -0.89
N LYS A 132 -19.61 -7.78 -1.35
CA LYS A 132 -18.63 -8.83 -1.07
C LYS A 132 -17.39 -8.18 -0.47
N PRO A 133 -16.90 -8.67 0.69
CA PRO A 133 -15.64 -8.21 1.23
C PRO A 133 -14.48 -8.66 0.35
N VAL A 134 -13.49 -7.80 0.24
CA VAL A 134 -12.29 -7.94 -0.59
C VAL A 134 -11.09 -7.49 0.24
N SER A 135 -10.11 -8.37 0.40
CA SER A 135 -8.84 -8.02 1.03
C SER A 135 -7.81 -7.76 -0.06
N VAL A 136 -7.41 -6.51 -0.22
CA VAL A 136 -6.45 -6.11 -1.24
C VAL A 136 -5.06 -6.13 -0.63
N VAL A 137 -4.25 -7.07 -1.09
CA VAL A 137 -2.89 -7.31 -0.62
C VAL A 137 -1.92 -6.77 -1.65
N ARG A 138 -1.07 -5.85 -1.20
CA ARG A 138 0.01 -5.30 -2.01
C ARG A 138 1.04 -6.39 -2.36
N THR A 139 1.44 -6.46 -3.62
CA THR A 139 2.55 -7.29 -4.08
C THR A 139 3.73 -6.43 -4.56
N TYR A 140 4.74 -7.08 -5.15
CA TYR A 140 5.92 -6.42 -5.69
C TYR A 140 5.59 -5.55 -6.94
N PRO A 141 6.43 -4.54 -7.24
CA PRO A 141 6.30 -3.80 -8.48
C PRO A 141 6.48 -4.74 -9.68
N THR A 142 5.65 -4.53 -10.70
CA THR A 142 5.72 -5.28 -11.99
C THR A 142 6.16 -4.38 -13.15
N ILE A 143 6.62 -3.18 -12.83
CA ILE A 143 7.07 -2.17 -13.78
C ILE A 143 8.59 -2.24 -13.99
N ARG A 144 9.09 -1.44 -14.93
CA ARG A 144 10.54 -1.37 -15.18
C ARG A 144 11.31 -0.92 -13.92
N PRO A 145 12.39 -1.63 -13.54
CA PRO A 145 13.28 -1.20 -12.47
C PRO A 145 13.93 0.15 -12.71
N ILE A 146 14.24 0.86 -11.62
CA ILE A 146 15.05 2.08 -11.67
C ILE A 146 16.53 1.75 -11.81
N SER A 147 17.32 2.70 -12.29
CA SER A 147 18.76 2.55 -12.29
C SER A 147 19.30 2.52 -10.85
N MET A 148 20.41 1.80 -10.64
CA MET A 148 21.10 1.82 -9.34
C MET A 148 21.62 3.21 -8.97
N GLN A 149 22.01 4.02 -9.96
CA GLN A 149 22.44 5.39 -9.73
C GLN A 149 21.31 6.27 -9.16
N ASP A 150 20.09 6.14 -9.70
CA ASP A 150 18.92 6.85 -9.18
C ASP A 150 18.54 6.36 -7.78
N ALA A 151 18.64 5.04 -7.55
CA ALA A 151 18.38 4.44 -6.24
C ALA A 151 19.33 4.95 -5.16
N LEU A 152 20.64 4.97 -5.46
CA LEU A 152 21.69 5.49 -4.58
C LEU A 152 21.43 6.96 -4.23
N LYS A 153 21.22 7.80 -5.24
CA LYS A 153 20.96 9.23 -5.05
C LYS A 153 19.71 9.49 -4.21
N TYR A 154 18.63 8.75 -4.47
CA TYR A 154 17.39 8.86 -3.72
C TYR A 154 17.60 8.45 -2.26
N ASP A 155 18.24 7.31 -2.02
CA ASP A 155 18.47 6.79 -0.68
C ASP A 155 19.41 7.70 0.14
N ASP A 156 20.47 8.24 -0.47
CA ASP A 156 21.36 9.22 0.17
C ASP A 156 20.59 10.47 0.63
N SER A 157 19.70 11.00 -0.23
CA SER A 157 18.82 12.11 0.13
C SER A 157 17.87 11.72 1.26
N ALA A 158 17.25 10.54 1.18
CA ALA A 158 16.28 10.09 2.17
C ALA A 158 16.90 9.74 3.53
N ARG A 159 18.21 9.51 3.61
CA ARG A 159 18.94 9.31 4.88
C ARG A 159 19.25 10.60 5.63
N SER A 160 19.04 11.77 5.00
CA SER A 160 19.29 13.07 5.64
C SER A 160 18.12 13.56 6.50
N TYR A 161 16.89 13.10 6.26
CA TYR A 161 15.70 13.48 7.03
C TYR A 161 14.61 12.38 7.01
N GLY A 162 13.64 12.47 7.92
CA GLY A 162 12.50 11.56 7.97
C GLY A 162 12.82 10.20 8.61
N TRP A 163 11.98 9.20 8.33
CA TRP A 163 12.01 7.93 9.05
C TRP A 163 13.29 7.12 8.84
N ARG A 164 13.91 7.18 7.65
CA ARG A 164 15.21 6.52 7.39
C ARG A 164 16.35 7.16 8.20
N ALA A 165 16.38 8.49 8.27
CA ALA A 165 17.40 9.22 9.04
C ALA A 165 17.31 8.92 10.54
N MET A 166 16.09 8.75 11.07
CA MET A 166 15.86 8.39 12.47
C MET A 166 16.10 6.90 12.73
N GLY A 167 15.64 6.03 11.84
CA GLY A 167 15.64 4.58 12.04
C GLY A 167 16.97 3.89 11.72
N PHE A 168 17.81 4.48 10.86
CA PHE A 168 19.06 3.86 10.37
C PHE A 168 20.25 4.82 10.43
N ARG A 169 20.24 5.72 11.42
CA ARG A 169 21.38 6.62 11.64
C ARG A 169 22.62 5.80 11.95
N GLY A 170 23.71 6.01 11.20
CA GLY A 170 24.96 5.27 11.39
C GLY A 170 24.96 3.83 10.86
N ALA A 171 23.83 3.30 10.37
CA ALA A 171 23.74 1.96 9.83
C ALA A 171 24.62 1.80 8.58
N LYS A 172 25.26 0.62 8.46
CA LYS A 172 25.95 0.23 7.22
C LYS A 172 24.89 -0.18 6.20
N ARG A 173 25.05 0.30 4.97
CA ARG A 173 24.15 0.03 3.85
C ARG A 173 24.83 -0.92 2.87
N SER A 174 24.15 -2.00 2.52
CA SER A 174 24.45 -2.83 1.35
C SER A 174 23.30 -2.76 0.35
N TRP A 175 23.52 -3.27 -0.86
CA TRP A 175 22.55 -3.22 -1.94
C TRP A 175 22.30 -4.61 -2.52
N LYS A 176 21.03 -4.90 -2.73
CA LYS A 176 20.56 -6.13 -3.37
C LYS A 176 19.54 -5.81 -4.46
N LEU A 177 19.16 -6.83 -5.22
CA LEU A 177 18.14 -6.74 -6.26
C LEU A 177 17.00 -7.72 -5.96
N LEU A 178 15.77 -7.24 -6.11
CA LEU A 178 14.55 -8.05 -6.10
C LEU A 178 13.84 -7.90 -7.43
N HIS A 179 13.81 -8.96 -8.25
CA HIS A 179 13.25 -8.91 -9.61
C HIS A 179 13.83 -7.76 -10.45
N GLY A 180 15.13 -7.47 -10.26
CA GLY A 180 15.83 -6.35 -10.89
C GLY A 180 15.61 -4.99 -10.23
N HIS A 181 14.68 -4.85 -9.27
CA HIS A 181 14.49 -3.62 -8.51
C HIS A 181 15.53 -3.46 -7.40
N PRO A 182 16.11 -2.26 -7.23
CA PRO A 182 17.04 -1.99 -6.15
C PRO A 182 16.41 -2.13 -4.76
N VAL A 183 17.15 -2.80 -3.87
CA VAL A 183 16.82 -2.97 -2.46
C VAL A 183 17.98 -2.44 -1.64
N ALA A 184 17.73 -1.41 -0.84
CA ALA A 184 18.68 -0.94 0.16
C ALA A 184 18.55 -1.80 1.42
N VAL A 185 19.64 -2.43 1.86
CA VAL A 185 19.68 -3.24 3.08
C VAL A 185 20.50 -2.49 4.13
N TYR A 186 19.87 -2.23 5.26
CA TYR A 186 20.46 -1.54 6.40
C TYR A 186 20.77 -2.55 7.49
N HIS A 187 22.05 -2.62 7.85
CA HIS A 187 22.53 -3.44 8.96
C HIS A 187 22.66 -2.52 10.19
N GLY A 188 22.06 -2.94 11.31
CA GLY A 188 21.92 -2.17 12.54
C GLY A 188 23.18 -1.41 12.97
N ALA A 189 22.98 -0.23 13.57
CA ALA A 189 24.05 0.61 14.08
C ALA A 189 24.43 0.28 15.54
N ASP A 190 23.52 -0.34 16.30
CA ASP A 190 23.71 -0.73 17.70
C ASP A 190 23.65 -2.26 17.84
N GLU A 191 24.62 -2.83 18.56
CA GLU A 191 24.88 -4.27 18.79
C GLU A 191 23.74 -5.04 19.49
N VAL A 192 22.57 -4.44 19.70
CA VAL A 192 21.47 -4.98 20.53
C VAL A 192 20.32 -5.58 19.70
N GLU A 193 20.21 -5.26 18.41
CA GLU A 193 19.28 -5.93 17.49
C GLU A 193 20.01 -6.34 16.21
N ASP A 194 20.26 -7.65 16.03
CA ASP A 194 20.73 -8.30 14.79
C ASP A 194 19.70 -8.22 13.64
N GLY A 195 18.87 -7.17 13.61
CA GLY A 195 17.86 -6.95 12.60
C GLY A 195 18.46 -6.23 11.38
N SER A 196 18.67 -6.97 10.28
CA SER A 196 18.83 -6.33 8.98
C SER A 196 17.46 -5.90 8.45
N THR A 197 17.37 -4.67 7.95
CA THR A 197 16.14 -4.11 7.38
C THR A 197 16.32 -3.84 5.89
N ALA A 198 15.34 -4.20 5.07
CA ALA A 198 15.38 -3.90 3.64
C ALA A 198 14.31 -2.91 3.19
N VAL A 199 14.67 -2.11 2.20
CA VAL A 199 13.81 -1.13 1.56
C VAL A 199 13.87 -1.29 0.04
N LEU A 200 12.77 -1.75 -0.55
CA LEU A 200 12.59 -1.88 -1.99
C LEU A 200 12.29 -0.52 -2.62
N LEU A 201 12.90 -0.23 -3.77
CA LEU A 201 12.76 1.05 -4.49
C LEU A 201 12.27 0.83 -5.93
N TRP A 202 11.31 1.65 -6.36
CA TRP A 202 10.85 1.70 -7.76
C TRP A 202 10.39 3.11 -8.13
N LYS A 203 10.26 3.41 -9.42
CA LYS A 203 9.79 4.72 -9.90
C LYS A 203 8.47 4.58 -10.62
N TYR A 204 7.48 5.35 -10.18
CA TYR A 204 6.16 5.36 -10.77
C TYR A 204 5.64 6.80 -10.86
N LYS A 205 5.00 7.15 -11.98
CA LYS A 205 4.49 8.51 -12.25
C LYS A 205 5.51 9.62 -11.90
N GLY A 206 6.78 9.41 -12.26
CA GLY A 206 7.86 10.38 -12.06
C GLY A 206 8.48 10.42 -10.64
N ARG A 207 7.87 9.75 -9.66
CA ARG A 207 8.33 9.70 -8.26
C ARG A 207 9.02 8.38 -7.96
N ILE A 208 10.10 8.41 -7.18
CA ILE A 208 10.65 7.20 -6.57
C ILE A 208 9.82 6.91 -5.32
N LEU A 209 9.34 5.68 -5.23
CA LEU A 209 8.57 5.15 -4.12
C LEU A 209 9.41 4.11 -3.42
N ASP A 210 9.15 3.95 -2.12
CA ASP A 210 9.85 3.00 -1.29
C ASP A 210 8.93 2.14 -0.45
N TYR A 211 9.43 0.96 -0.10
CA TYR A 211 8.68 -0.03 0.64
C TYR A 211 9.56 -0.83 1.56
N TYR A 212 9.17 -0.89 2.84
CA TYR A 212 9.82 -1.73 3.83
C TYR A 212 9.52 -3.21 3.57
N LEU A 213 10.56 -4.04 3.51
CA LEU A 213 10.44 -5.49 3.40
C LEU A 213 10.48 -6.09 4.82
N GLY A 214 9.33 -6.63 5.23
CA GLY A 214 8.96 -7.03 6.60
C GLY A 214 9.82 -8.08 7.30
N SER A 215 10.50 -8.95 6.56
CA SER A 215 11.11 -10.17 7.11
C SER A 215 12.61 -10.25 6.82
N PRO A 216 13.45 -10.57 7.83
CA PRO A 216 14.85 -10.91 7.66
C PRO A 216 15.07 -12.15 6.79
N GLU A 217 14.17 -13.14 6.83
CA GLU A 217 14.29 -14.39 6.05
C GLU A 217 14.21 -14.13 4.54
N PHE A 218 13.56 -13.03 4.15
CA PHE A 218 13.50 -12.60 2.77
C PHE A 218 14.85 -12.11 2.24
N LEU A 219 15.74 -11.62 3.11
CA LEU A 219 17.00 -10.99 2.73
C LEU A 219 18.04 -11.98 2.19
N GLU A 220 17.99 -13.23 2.67
CA GLU A 220 18.95 -14.27 2.28
C GLU A 220 18.78 -14.70 0.82
N ASN A 221 17.57 -14.57 0.27
CA ASN A 221 17.22 -14.98 -1.09
C ASN A 221 17.38 -13.88 -2.15
N LEU A 222 17.82 -12.69 -1.73
CA LEU A 222 18.00 -11.56 -2.64
C LEU A 222 19.36 -11.62 -3.35
N GLN A 223 19.35 -11.28 -4.65
CA GLN A 223 20.57 -11.22 -5.46
C GLN A 223 21.44 -10.05 -5.02
N ASP A 224 22.70 -10.30 -4.70
CA ASP A 224 23.64 -9.23 -4.38
C ASP A 224 23.88 -8.32 -5.59
N PHE A 225 23.88 -7.01 -5.36
CA PHE A 225 24.33 -6.06 -6.36
C PHE A 225 25.86 -6.01 -6.36
N GLN A 226 26.48 -6.54 -7.41
CA GLN A 226 27.90 -6.33 -7.66
C GLN A 226 28.07 -5.12 -8.56
N GLU A 227 28.69 -4.07 -8.03
CA GLU A 227 29.13 -2.94 -8.83
C GLU A 227 30.23 -3.46 -9.76
N THR A 228 29.88 -3.71 -11.02
CA THR A 228 30.89 -3.93 -12.06
C THR A 228 31.62 -2.61 -12.18
N SER A 229 32.80 -2.55 -11.57
CA SER A 229 33.74 -1.47 -11.77
C SER A 229 33.95 -1.34 -13.27
N VAL A 230 33.43 -0.25 -13.85
CA VAL A 230 33.84 0.17 -15.18
C VAL A 230 35.27 0.66 -14.98
N SER A 231 36.22 -0.28 -14.98
CA SER A 231 37.63 0.04 -15.13
C SER A 231 37.72 0.89 -16.39
N SER A 232 38.20 2.12 -16.25
CA SER A 232 38.33 3.05 -17.36
C SER A 232 39.05 2.33 -18.51
N VAL A 233 38.32 2.01 -19.57
CA VAL A 233 38.97 1.73 -20.85
C VAL A 233 39.51 3.08 -21.28
N ARG A 234 40.77 3.34 -20.90
CA ARG A 234 41.59 4.38 -21.49
C ARG A 234 41.66 4.02 -22.97
N THR A 235 40.81 4.64 -23.78
CA THR A 235 41.00 4.65 -25.22
C THR A 235 42.23 5.51 -25.45
N GLU A 236 43.41 4.90 -25.48
CA GLU A 236 44.57 5.50 -26.12
C GLU A 236 44.23 5.63 -27.60
N VAL A 237 43.69 6.80 -27.96
CA VAL A 237 43.60 7.23 -29.34
C VAL A 237 45.03 7.44 -29.81
N LEU A 238 45.60 6.40 -30.41
CA LEU A 238 46.87 6.46 -31.11
C LEU A 238 46.66 7.31 -32.39
N CYS A 239 46.64 8.64 -32.23
CA CYS A 239 46.77 9.56 -33.35
C CYS A 239 48.16 9.40 -33.95
N LYS A 240 48.30 8.51 -34.94
CA LYS A 240 49.40 8.57 -35.89
C LYS A 240 49.14 9.77 -36.80
N PRO A 241 50.03 10.78 -36.88
CA PRO A 241 49.91 11.82 -37.90
C PRO A 241 50.16 11.16 -39.26
N GLN A 242 49.14 11.16 -40.12
CA GLN A 242 49.36 10.91 -41.55
C GLN A 242 50.08 12.13 -42.13
N THR A 243 51.38 12.00 -42.33
CA THR A 243 52.18 12.91 -43.12
C THR A 243 51.74 12.79 -44.58
N VAL A 244 51.00 13.79 -45.08
CA VAL A 244 50.73 13.94 -46.51
C VAL A 244 51.96 14.59 -47.14
N PRO A 245 52.62 13.97 -48.15
CA PRO A 245 53.70 14.65 -48.85
C PRO A 245 53.11 15.73 -49.76
N LEU A 246 53.47 16.99 -49.47
CA LEU A 246 53.38 18.11 -50.39
C LEU A 246 54.31 17.85 -51.58
N GLN A 247 53.75 17.58 -52.76
CA GLN A 247 54.41 17.91 -54.02
C GLN A 247 53.62 19.02 -54.71
N ALA A 248 54.10 20.24 -54.48
CA ALA A 248 54.10 21.31 -55.48
C ALA A 248 55.19 20.93 -56.52
N ALA A 249 55.16 21.24 -57.81
CA ALA A 249 54.35 22.11 -58.63
C ALA A 249 54.73 21.84 -60.12
N LEU A 250 54.01 22.53 -61.02
CA LEU A 250 54.47 23.08 -62.31
C LEU A 250 54.41 22.18 -63.58
N PHE A 251 53.72 22.78 -64.56
CA PHE A 251 53.52 22.48 -65.99
C PHE A 251 52.41 21.51 -66.36
#